data_AF-A0A0Q5V4J0-F1
#
_entry.id   AF-A0A0Q5V4J0-F1
#
_cell.length_a   1.000
_cell.length_b   1.000
_cell.length_c   1.000
_cell.angle_alpha   90.00
_cell.angle_beta   90.00
_cell.angle_gamma   90.00
#
_symmetry.space_group_name_H-M   'P 1'
#
loop_
_entity.id
_entity.type
_entity.pdbx_description
1 polymer ?
#
loop_
_entity_poly.entity_id
_entity_poly.type
_entity_poly.pdbx_seq_one_letter_code
_entity_poly.pdbx_strand_id
1 'polypeptide(L)'
;MTVYSIDNQSPVDKAFRSDAGYSIIAAGSKGEVDTALPLTEEQVAALEADNVKVTAGRGKKGPDGLKAEHHGGGKFNITEGEKVLLTDLPKADADAFNAMSAEEKAAFVADRAQA
;
A
#
# COMPACT_ATOMS: atom_id res chain seq x y z
N MET A 1 -1.12 -12.42 8.05
CA MET A 1 -2.06 -11.40 7.55
C MET A 1 -1.49 -10.84 6.26
N THR A 2 -2.19 -11.03 5.16
CA THR A 2 -1.76 -10.55 3.84
C THR A 2 -2.66 -9.40 3.47
N VAL A 3 -2.07 -8.29 3.01
CA VAL A 3 -2.85 -7.15 2.55
C VAL A 3 -3.04 -7.26 1.04
N TYR A 4 -4.23 -6.93 0.57
CA TYR A 4 -4.56 -6.90 -0.84
C TYR A 4 -5.12 -5.53 -1.19
N SER A 5 -4.65 -4.97 -2.29
CA SER A 5 -5.29 -3.83 -2.95
C SER A 5 -6.40 -4.38 -3.84
N ILE A 6 -7.62 -3.95 -3.56
CA ILE A 6 -8.85 -4.37 -4.24
C ILE A 6 -9.39 -3.21 -5.06
N ASP A 7 -9.65 -3.46 -6.34
CA ASP A 7 -10.39 -2.58 -7.23
C ASP A 7 -11.73 -3.25 -7.58
N ASN A 8 -12.78 -2.88 -6.85
CA ASN A 8 -14.10 -3.51 -6.99
C ASN A 8 -14.91 -2.80 -8.07
N GLN A 9 -14.82 -3.25 -9.32
CA GLN A 9 -15.67 -2.77 -10.41
C GLN A 9 -16.96 -3.61 -10.56
N SER A 10 -17.25 -4.50 -9.60
CA SER A 10 -18.52 -5.23 -9.51
C SER A 10 -19.67 -4.29 -9.15
N PRO A 11 -20.91 -4.57 -9.58
CA PRO A 11 -22.10 -3.84 -9.12
C PRO A 11 -22.49 -4.11 -7.66
N VAL A 12 -21.80 -5.02 -6.95
CA VAL A 12 -22.09 -5.36 -5.55
C VAL A 12 -20.89 -5.16 -4.64
N ASP A 13 -21.17 -4.92 -3.36
CA ASP A 13 -20.16 -4.83 -2.32
C ASP A 13 -19.45 -6.18 -2.12
N LYS A 14 -18.15 -6.13 -1.81
CA LYS A 14 -17.33 -7.30 -1.55
C LYS A 14 -16.82 -7.30 -0.12
N ALA A 15 -17.11 -8.38 0.60
CA ALA A 15 -16.63 -8.59 1.96
C ALA A 15 -15.45 -9.56 1.96
N PHE A 16 -14.38 -9.17 2.63
CA PHE A 16 -13.15 -9.94 2.80
C PHE A 16 -12.98 -10.28 4.28
N ARG A 17 -12.65 -11.54 4.58
CA ARG A 17 -12.47 -11.97 5.97
C ARG A 17 -11.12 -11.48 6.50
N SER A 18 -11.17 -10.65 7.52
CA SER A 18 -10.02 -10.16 8.28
C SER A 18 -9.93 -10.84 9.64
N ASP A 19 -8.83 -10.63 10.36
CA ASP A 19 -8.66 -11.14 11.73
C ASP A 19 -9.64 -10.46 12.71
N ALA A 20 -9.98 -9.20 12.43
CA ALA A 20 -10.95 -8.40 13.18
C ALA A 20 -12.42 -8.59 12.74
N GLY A 21 -12.69 -9.47 11.77
CA GLY A 21 -14.03 -9.73 11.24
C GLY A 21 -14.10 -9.66 9.71
N TYR A 22 -14.72 -8.61 9.18
CA TYR A 22 -14.88 -8.41 7.74
C TYR A 22 -14.50 -6.99 7.33
N SER A 23 -13.75 -6.88 6.24
CA SER A 23 -13.45 -5.64 5.54
C SER A 23 -14.31 -5.57 4.28
N ILE A 24 -15.09 -4.49 4.12
CA ILE A 24 -16.01 -4.33 3.00
C ILE A 24 -15.43 -3.30 2.02
N ILE A 25 -15.36 -3.67 0.75
CA ILE A 25 -15.09 -2.76 -0.36
C ILE A 25 -16.40 -2.54 -1.12
N ALA A 26 -16.91 -1.32 -1.08
CA ALA A 26 -18.15 -0.96 -1.74
C ALA A 26 -18.08 -1.14 -3.26
N ALA A 27 -19.24 -1.32 -3.90
CA ALA A 27 -19.35 -1.37 -5.35
C ALA A 27 -18.71 -0.13 -6.01
N GLY A 28 -17.98 -0.33 -7.11
CA GLY A 28 -17.27 0.73 -7.85
C GLY A 28 -16.10 1.38 -7.11
N SER A 29 -15.71 0.89 -5.93
CA SER A 29 -14.71 1.52 -5.07
C SER A 29 -13.40 0.74 -5.02
N LYS A 30 -12.33 1.43 -4.59
CA LYS A 30 -11.01 0.85 -4.36
C LYS A 30 -10.67 0.92 -2.89
N GLY A 31 -9.95 -0.07 -2.38
CA GLY A 31 -9.44 -0.05 -1.02
C GLY A 31 -8.46 -1.18 -0.74
N GLU A 32 -7.85 -1.11 0.43
CA GLU A 32 -6.99 -2.17 0.93
C GLU A 32 -7.76 -3.04 1.92
N VAL A 33 -7.59 -4.35 1.80
CA VAL A 33 -8.12 -5.33 2.75
C VAL A 33 -6.99 -6.15 3.29
N ASP A 34 -6.95 -6.25 4.61
CA ASP A 34 -6.17 -7.23 5.31
C ASP A 34 -6.94 -8.54 5.45
N THR A 35 -6.39 -9.63 4.93
CA THR A 35 -6.99 -10.95 5.09
C THR A 35 -6.20 -11.77 6.11
N ALA A 36 -6.93 -12.49 6.97
CA ALA A 36 -6.34 -13.36 7.99
C ALA A 36 -5.51 -14.48 7.34
N LEU A 37 -6.04 -15.06 6.25
CA LEU A 37 -5.40 -16.05 5.40
C LEU A 37 -5.19 -15.49 3.99
N PRO A 38 -4.12 -15.87 3.28
CA PRO A 38 -3.95 -15.47 1.89
C PRO A 38 -5.10 -15.99 1.03
N LEU A 39 -5.53 -15.18 0.06
CA LEU A 39 -6.53 -15.59 -0.93
C LEU A 39 -5.93 -16.68 -1.82
N THR A 40 -6.70 -17.73 -2.07
CA THR A 40 -6.31 -18.80 -3.01
C THR A 40 -6.44 -18.31 -4.45
N GLU A 41 -5.73 -18.96 -5.38
CA GLU A 41 -5.84 -18.64 -6.81
C GLU A 41 -7.29 -18.78 -7.32
N GLU A 42 -8.04 -19.76 -6.84
CA GLU A 42 -9.46 -19.94 -7.19
C GLU A 42 -10.32 -18.77 -6.69
N GLN A 43 -10.06 -18.26 -5.48
CA GLN A 43 -10.75 -17.09 -4.94
C GLN A 43 -10.43 -15.82 -5.73
N VAL A 44 -9.15 -15.65 -6.12
CA VAL A 44 -8.74 -14.52 -6.96
C VAL A 44 -9.40 -14.60 -8.34
N ALA A 45 -9.41 -15.78 -8.97
CA ALA A 45 -10.07 -15.97 -10.26
C ALA A 45 -11.57 -15.71 -10.20
N ALA A 46 -12.25 -16.13 -9.12
CA ALA A 46 -13.66 -15.84 -8.91
C ALA A 46 -13.94 -14.34 -8.74
N LEU A 47 -13.04 -13.60 -8.08
CA LEU A 47 -13.11 -12.15 -7.94
C LEU A 47 -12.87 -11.45 -9.29
N GLU A 48 -11.87 -11.88 -10.06
CA GLU A 48 -11.59 -11.32 -11.39
C GLU A 48 -12.72 -11.55 -12.38
N ALA A 49 -13.35 -12.73 -12.35
CA ALA A 49 -14.54 -13.03 -13.16
C ALA A 49 -15.71 -12.08 -12.87
N ASP A 50 -15.75 -11.52 -11.66
CA ASP A 50 -16.75 -10.55 -11.21
C ASP A 50 -16.29 -9.09 -11.35
N ASN A 51 -15.26 -8.83 -12.17
CA ASN A 51 -14.62 -7.53 -12.37
C ASN A 51 -13.99 -6.94 -11.10
N VAL A 52 -13.54 -7.78 -10.18
CA VAL A 52 -12.80 -7.34 -8.98
C VAL A 52 -11.33 -7.66 -9.18
N LYS A 53 -10.49 -6.62 -9.35
CA LYS A 53 -9.04 -6.84 -9.45
C LYS A 53 -8.45 -6.93 -8.06
N VAL A 54 -7.72 -8.01 -7.83
CA VAL A 54 -6.99 -8.26 -6.59
C VAL A 54 -5.52 -8.19 -6.91
N THR A 55 -4.81 -7.31 -6.19
CA THR A 55 -3.36 -7.25 -6.25
C THR A 55 -2.84 -7.49 -4.85
N ALA A 56 -1.91 -8.43 -4.69
CA ALA A 56 -1.21 -8.61 -3.42
C ALA A 56 -0.54 -7.28 -3.06
N GLY A 57 -1.12 -6.60 -2.08
CA GLY A 57 -0.59 -5.36 -1.55
C GLY A 57 0.63 -5.72 -0.72
N ARG A 58 1.77 -5.09 -0.99
CA ARG A 58 2.76 -4.92 0.08
C ARG A 58 2.08 -4.05 1.12
N GLY A 59 1.58 -4.68 2.19
CA GLY A 59 0.60 -4.08 3.07
C GLY A 59 1.02 -2.72 3.60
N LYS A 60 0.22 -1.69 3.31
CA LYS A 60 0.36 -0.40 3.95
C LYS A 60 -0.41 -0.40 5.28
N LYS A 61 0.11 -1.11 6.26
CA LYS A 61 -0.26 -0.84 7.65
C LYS A 61 0.93 -1.10 8.58
N GLY A 62 1.95 -0.30 8.34
CA GLY A 62 3.20 -0.21 9.06
C GLY A 62 4.06 0.89 8.42
N PRO A 63 5.20 1.25 9.01
CA PRO A 63 6.21 2.11 8.38
C PRO A 63 6.60 1.67 6.95
N ASP A 64 6.20 0.48 6.51
CA ASP A 64 6.21 -0.04 5.14
C ASP A 64 5.48 0.81 4.08
N GLY A 65 4.64 1.77 4.50
CA GLY A 65 3.99 2.72 3.59
C GLY A 65 4.90 3.81 3.03
N LEU A 66 6.11 3.93 3.57
CA LEU A 66 7.10 4.92 3.21
C LEU A 66 7.80 4.58 1.89
N LYS A 67 7.64 5.47 0.90
CA LYS A 67 8.34 5.38 -0.39
C LYS A 67 8.91 6.73 -0.77
N ALA A 68 10.07 6.71 -1.42
CA ALA A 68 10.58 7.89 -2.11
C ALA A 68 10.02 7.93 -3.53
N GLU A 69 9.23 8.95 -3.84
CA GLU A 69 8.60 9.17 -5.14
C GLU A 69 9.28 10.31 -5.89
N HIS A 70 9.51 10.12 -7.19
CA HIS A 70 10.07 11.17 -8.03
C HIS A 70 9.02 12.26 -8.27
N HIS A 71 9.33 13.47 -7.81
CA HIS A 71 8.56 14.66 -8.13
C HIS A 71 9.34 15.46 -9.18
N GLY A 72 8.65 15.98 -10.20
CA GLY A 72 9.28 16.63 -11.35
C GLY A 72 10.39 17.63 -10.98
N GLY A 73 11.44 17.68 -11.81
CA GLY A 73 12.63 18.51 -11.55
C GLY A 73 13.82 17.77 -10.94
N GLY A 74 13.85 16.43 -10.98
CA GLY A 74 14.98 15.61 -10.52
C GLY A 74 15.08 15.44 -9.01
N LYS A 75 13.99 15.76 -8.29
CA LYS A 75 13.90 15.70 -6.83
C LYS A 75 12.96 14.58 -6.42
N PHE A 76 13.15 14.08 -5.21
CA PHE A 76 12.35 12.99 -4.68
C PHE A 76 11.72 13.42 -3.37
N ASN A 77 10.48 12.97 -3.14
CA ASN A 77 9.75 13.22 -1.91
C ASN A 77 9.49 11.87 -1.24
N ILE A 78 9.70 11.80 0.07
CA ILE A 78 9.25 10.63 0.85
C ILE A 78 7.80 10.85 1.21
N THR A 79 6.95 9.92 0.81
CA THR A 79 5.51 9.93 1.07
C THR A 79 5.08 8.71 1.87
N GLU A 80 4.10 8.92 2.73
CA GLU A 80 3.32 7.88 3.38
C GLU A 80 1.89 7.97 2.86
N GLY A 81 1.59 7.19 1.81
CA GLY A 81 0.31 7.32 1.11
C GLY A 81 0.17 8.67 0.42
N GLU A 82 -0.80 9.48 0.85
CA GLU A 82 -1.04 10.85 0.34
C GLU A 82 -0.27 11.93 1.12
N LYS A 83 0.36 11.57 2.24
CA LYS A 83 1.09 12.52 3.08
C LYS A 83 2.54 12.63 2.64
N VAL A 84 2.98 13.84 2.33
CA VAL A 84 4.40 14.14 2.11
C VAL A 84 5.08 14.36 3.47
N LEU A 85 6.13 13.60 3.74
CA LEU A 85 6.89 13.67 5.00
C LEU A 85 8.22 14.39 4.82
N LEU A 86 8.89 14.17 3.69
CA LEU A 86 10.14 14.84 3.32
C LEU A 86 10.12 15.22 1.84
N THR A 87 10.66 16.40 1.52
CA THR A 87 10.83 16.86 0.14
C THR A 87 12.31 17.07 -0.17
N ASP A 88 12.60 17.29 -1.45
CA ASP A 88 13.93 17.70 -1.93
C ASP A 88 15.05 16.67 -1.67
N LEU A 89 14.71 15.37 -1.62
CA LEU A 89 15.72 14.31 -1.58
C LEU A 89 16.43 14.20 -2.94
N PRO A 90 17.76 14.05 -2.97
CA PRO A 90 18.48 13.69 -4.18
C PRO A 90 18.22 12.22 -4.56
N LYS A 91 18.48 11.88 -5.83
CA LYS A 91 18.25 10.53 -6.37
C LYS A 91 18.96 9.43 -5.57
N ALA A 92 20.19 9.66 -5.12
CA ALA A 92 20.97 8.67 -4.40
C ALA A 92 20.32 8.29 -3.06
N ASP A 93 19.93 9.29 -2.27
CA ASP A 93 19.19 9.09 -1.02
C ASP A 93 17.82 8.46 -1.25
N ALA A 94 17.11 8.85 -2.32
CA ALA A 94 15.80 8.29 -2.65
C ALA A 94 15.88 6.80 -3.03
N ASP A 95 16.90 6.40 -3.77
CA ASP A 95 17.15 5.02 -4.16
C ASP A 95 17.56 4.18 -2.94
N ALA A 96 18.47 4.69 -2.12
CA ALA A 96 18.87 4.07 -0.86
C ALA A 96 17.66 3.91 0.09
N PHE A 97 16.83 4.95 0.22
CA PHE A 97 15.61 4.91 1.01
C PHE A 97 14.63 3.85 0.50
N ASN A 98 14.49 3.69 -0.81
CA ASN A 98 13.61 2.65 -1.35
C ASN A 98 14.16 1.24 -1.17
N ALA A 99 15.48 1.07 -1.10
CA ALA A 99 16.17 -0.19 -0.87
C ALA A 99 16.24 -0.61 0.62
N MET A 100 16.07 0.33 1.56
CA MET A 100 16.02 0.07 3.01
C MET A 100 14.80 -0.75 3.43
N SER A 101 14.91 -1.43 4.58
CA SER A 101 13.78 -2.10 5.23
C SER A 101 12.79 -1.06 5.77
N ALA A 102 11.52 -1.43 5.93
CA ALA A 102 10.50 -0.51 6.44
C ALA A 102 10.84 0.12 7.79
N GLU A 103 11.44 -0.65 8.70
CA GLU A 103 11.92 -0.17 10.00
C GLU A 103 13.01 0.90 9.85
N GLU A 104 13.94 0.71 8.92
CA GLU A 104 15.02 1.66 8.62
C GLU A 104 14.49 2.94 7.97
N LYS A 105 13.48 2.81 7.09
CA LYS A 105 12.80 3.96 6.49
C LYS A 105 12.10 4.83 7.52
N ALA A 106 11.44 4.21 8.51
CA ALA A 106 10.78 4.93 9.60
C ALA A 106 11.80 5.74 10.42
N ALA A 107 12.93 5.10 10.76
CA ALA A 107 14.00 5.74 11.49
C ALA A 107 14.61 6.91 10.70
N PHE A 108 14.83 6.74 9.39
CA PHE A 108 15.34 7.78 8.51
C PHE A 108 14.42 9.01 8.46
N VAL A 109 13.11 8.80 8.35
CA VAL A 109 12.13 9.89 8.33
C VAL A 109 12.03 10.57 9.70
N ALA A 110 12.05 9.80 10.79
CA ALA A 110 12.03 10.34 12.14
C ALA A 110 13.26 11.21 12.44
N ASP A 111 14.45 10.78 12.05
CA ASP A 111 15.71 11.53 12.20
C ASP A 111 15.66 12.85 11.41
N ARG A 112 15.29 12.78 10.13
CA ARG A 112 15.21 13.95 9.24
C ARG A 112 14.08 14.93 9.56
N ALA A 113 12.99 14.48 10.20
CA ALA A 113 11.90 15.35 10.61
C ALA A 113 12.22 16.17 11.88
N GLN A 114 13.30 15.83 12.60
CA GLN A 114 13.75 16.56 13.79
C GLN A 114 14.87 17.58 13.50
N ALA A 115 15.35 17.67 12.25
CA ALA A 115 16.36 18.62 11.79
C ALA A 115 15.73 19.88 11.19
#